data_AF-R5QF86-F1
#
_entry.id   AF-R5QF86-F1
#
_cell.length_a   1.000
_cell.length_b   1.000
_cell.length_c   1.000
_cell.angle_alpha   90.00
_cell.angle_beta   90.00
_cell.angle_gamma   90.00
#
_symmetry.space_group_name_H-M   'P 1'
#
loop_
_entity.id
_entity.type
_entity.pdbx_description
1 polymer ?
#
loop_
_entity_poly.entity_id
_entity_poly.type
_entity_poly.pdbx_seq_one_letter_code
_entity_poly.pdbx_strand_id
1 'polypeptide(L)'
;MQKEKEVQMAVNEFGKGRAVYISGLPYSFENSRVLYRAVLWSTHSEDELNRWFSTNYNVDVHAYPKNNKYCVVNNTDEPQQTTIYRGDGSSFELALEPNQIIWYEIA
;
A
#
# COMPACT_ATOMS: atom_id res chain seq x y z
N MET A 1 -11.82 -17.29 5.61
CA MET A 1 -12.76 -18.35 6.03
C MET A 1 -14.11 -17.68 6.29
N GLN A 2 -15.13 -17.95 5.48
CA GLN A 2 -16.45 -17.32 5.62
C GLN A 2 -17.15 -17.92 6.84
N LYS A 3 -17.39 -17.11 7.87
CA LYS A 3 -18.26 -17.49 8.99
C LYS A 3 -19.70 -17.15 8.58
N GLU A 4 -20.58 -18.16 8.62
CA GLU A 4 -22.04 -17.99 8.71
C GLU A 4 -22.76 -17.23 7.57
N LYS A 5 -22.19 -17.18 6.36
CA LYS A 5 -22.76 -16.49 5.17
C LYS A 5 -22.93 -14.97 5.33
N GLU A 6 -22.29 -14.36 6.32
CA GLU A 6 -22.33 -12.92 6.52
C GLU A 6 -21.39 -12.19 5.53
N VAL A 7 -21.76 -10.95 5.20
CA VAL A 7 -20.94 -10.05 4.37
C VAL A 7 -19.68 -9.66 5.14
N GLN A 8 -18.50 -10.00 4.62
CA GLN A 8 -17.22 -9.67 5.25
C GLN A 8 -16.61 -8.36 4.72
N MET A 9 -16.92 -8.04 3.46
CA MET A 9 -16.54 -6.79 2.82
C MET A 9 -17.60 -6.44 1.78
N ALA A 10 -18.00 -5.18 1.71
CA ALA A 10 -18.90 -4.68 0.69
C ALA A 10 -18.53 -3.27 0.29
N VAL A 11 -18.93 -2.90 -0.92
CA VAL A 11 -18.74 -1.57 -1.47
C VAL A 11 -20.06 -1.03 -2.00
N ASN A 12 -20.25 0.28 -1.93
CA ASN A 12 -21.43 0.93 -2.46
C ASN A 12 -21.09 2.32 -3.02
N GLU A 13 -21.66 2.68 -4.16
CA GLU A 13 -21.61 4.05 -4.68
C GLU A 13 -22.81 4.84 -4.14
N PHE A 14 -22.60 6.11 -3.75
CA PHE A 14 -23.66 6.98 -3.26
C PHE A 14 -23.41 8.43 -3.67
N GLY A 15 -24.24 8.93 -4.58
CA GLY A 15 -24.05 10.26 -5.17
C GLY A 15 -22.73 10.32 -5.92
N LYS A 16 -21.83 11.22 -5.50
CA LYS A 16 -20.47 11.38 -6.06
C LYS A 16 -19.40 10.64 -5.24
N GLY A 17 -19.79 9.92 -4.19
CA GLY A 17 -18.87 9.25 -3.29
C GLY A 17 -19.05 7.73 -3.32
N ARG A 18 -18.17 7.06 -2.57
CA ARG A 18 -18.11 5.61 -2.44
C ARG A 18 -17.92 5.23 -0.97
N ALA A 19 -18.58 4.16 -0.55
CA ALA A 19 -18.51 3.63 0.81
C ALA A 19 -17.95 2.21 0.79
N VAL A 20 -17.12 1.88 1.77
CA VAL A 20 -16.57 0.54 1.98
C VAL A 20 -16.96 0.07 3.39
N TYR A 21 -17.50 -1.14 3.47
CA TYR A 21 -17.78 -1.85 4.72
C TYR A 21 -16.79 -3.01 4.87
N ILE A 22 -16.20 -3.17 6.05
CA ILE A 22 -15.30 -4.28 6.40
C ILE A 22 -15.71 -4.78 7.79
N SER A 23 -16.11 -6.04 7.90
CA SER A 23 -16.63 -6.62 9.16
C SER A 23 -15.56 -6.74 10.25
N GLY A 24 -14.30 -6.95 9.85
CA GLY A 24 -13.15 -7.01 10.74
C GLY A 24 -11.85 -7.03 9.96
N LEU A 25 -10.83 -6.36 10.49
CA LEU A 25 -9.53 -6.23 9.83
C LEU A 25 -8.38 -6.37 10.85
N PRO A 26 -8.08 -7.60 11.32
CA PRO A 26 -6.91 -7.84 12.17
C PRO A 26 -5.63 -7.36 11.48
N TYR A 27 -4.68 -6.83 12.23
CA TYR A 27 -3.45 -6.33 11.63
C TYR A 27 -2.66 -7.45 10.94
N SER A 28 -2.33 -7.24 9.67
CA SER A 28 -1.35 -7.97 8.87
C SER A 28 -0.91 -7.07 7.71
N PHE A 29 0.23 -7.36 7.09
CA PHE A 29 0.68 -6.57 5.92
C PHE A 29 -0.33 -6.62 4.77
N GLU A 30 -0.93 -7.78 4.53
CA GLU A 30 -1.99 -7.95 3.54
C GLU A 30 -3.22 -7.10 3.88
N ASN A 31 -3.66 -7.12 5.14
CA ASN A 31 -4.85 -6.37 5.56
C ASN A 31 -4.61 -4.85 5.55
N SER A 32 -3.39 -4.40 5.90
CA SER A 32 -2.99 -3.00 5.73
C SER A 32 -3.07 -2.57 4.27
N ARG A 33 -2.64 -3.42 3.32
CA ARG A 33 -2.77 -3.17 1.88
C ARG A 33 -4.23 -3.13 1.42
N VAL A 34 -5.08 -4.00 1.95
CA VAL A 34 -6.53 -4.00 1.68
C VAL A 34 -7.15 -2.67 2.14
N LEU A 35 -6.85 -2.22 3.36
CA LEU A 35 -7.35 -0.94 3.88
C LEU A 35 -6.88 0.24 3.02
N TYR A 36 -5.60 0.28 2.67
CA TYR A 36 -5.05 1.32 1.81
C TYR A 36 -5.78 1.42 0.47
N ARG A 37 -6.02 0.27 -0.19
CA ARG A 37 -6.79 0.23 -1.44
C ARG A 37 -8.26 0.61 -1.25
N ALA A 38 -8.88 0.22 -0.14
CA ALA A 38 -10.24 0.62 0.19
C ALA A 38 -10.37 2.15 0.31
N VAL A 39 -9.41 2.81 0.97
CA VAL A 39 -9.37 4.27 1.09
C VAL A 39 -9.25 4.94 -0.28
N LEU A 40 -8.28 4.52 -1.11
CA LEU A 40 -8.14 5.06 -2.47
C LEU A 40 -9.41 4.87 -3.31
N TRP A 41 -10.00 3.67 -3.27
CA TRP A 41 -11.23 3.38 -4.00
C TRP A 41 -12.42 4.24 -3.53
N SER A 42 -12.57 4.42 -2.21
CA SER A 42 -13.65 5.25 -1.61
C SER A 42 -13.58 6.73 -2.00
N THR A 43 -12.40 7.19 -2.41
CA THR A 43 -12.13 8.60 -2.76
C THR A 43 -11.97 8.81 -4.26
N HIS A 44 -12.21 7.79 -5.10
CA HIS A 44 -11.96 7.83 -6.54
C HIS A 44 -10.50 8.17 -6.91
N SER A 45 -9.54 7.76 -6.08
CA SER A 45 -8.11 8.05 -6.26
C SER A 45 -7.31 6.80 -6.68
N GLU A 46 -7.91 5.88 -7.44
CA GLU A 46 -7.22 4.65 -7.88
C GLU A 46 -6.02 4.93 -8.79
N ASP A 47 -6.00 6.06 -9.47
CA ASP A 47 -4.90 6.57 -10.30
C ASP A 47 -3.67 6.99 -9.49
N GLU A 48 -3.86 7.39 -8.22
CA GLU A 48 -2.77 7.74 -7.30
C GLU A 48 -2.09 6.51 -6.67
N LEU A 49 -2.57 5.29 -6.93
CA LEU A 49 -2.08 4.06 -6.28
C LEU A 49 -0.56 3.89 -6.40
N ASN A 50 0.00 4.22 -7.57
CA ASN A 50 1.41 4.02 -7.85
C ASN A 50 2.29 5.19 -7.38
N ARG A 51 1.79 6.10 -6.55
CA ARG A 51 2.58 7.21 -6.03
C ARG A 51 3.23 6.81 -4.71
N TRP A 52 4.55 6.66 -4.70
CA TRP A 52 5.31 6.18 -3.53
C TRP A 52 4.79 4.83 -3.05
N PHE A 53 4.88 3.84 -3.92
CA PHE A 53 4.22 2.55 -3.73
C PHE A 53 5.16 1.38 -3.99
N SER A 54 4.86 0.25 -3.37
CA SER A 54 5.53 -1.03 -3.59
C SER A 54 4.52 -2.09 -4.05
N THR A 55 4.87 -2.86 -5.08
CA THR A 55 4.04 -3.98 -5.54
C THR A 55 3.91 -5.10 -4.51
N ASN A 56 4.86 -5.21 -3.58
CA ASN A 56 4.87 -6.20 -2.51
C ASN A 56 4.28 -5.58 -1.24
N TYR A 57 3.25 -6.20 -0.65
CA TYR A 57 2.63 -5.66 0.57
C TYR A 57 3.51 -5.79 1.82
N ASN A 58 4.58 -6.59 1.76
CA ASN A 58 5.57 -6.70 2.84
C ASN A 58 6.58 -5.54 2.84
N VAL A 59 6.61 -4.74 1.77
CA VAL A 59 7.53 -3.62 1.60
C VAL A 59 6.74 -2.32 1.51
N ASP A 60 7.17 -1.31 2.26
CA ASP A 60 6.56 0.03 2.26
C ASP A 60 7.53 1.09 1.74
N VAL A 61 6.95 2.14 1.15
CA VAL A 61 7.67 3.34 0.69
C VAL A 61 7.20 4.53 1.51
N HIS A 62 8.12 5.19 2.20
CA HIS A 62 7.83 6.40 2.96
C HIS A 62 8.52 7.59 2.32
N ALA A 63 7.72 8.50 1.77
CA ALA A 63 8.24 9.71 1.14
C ALA A 63 8.18 10.91 2.09
N TYR A 64 9.27 11.66 2.13
CA TYR A 64 9.42 12.92 2.86
C TYR A 64 9.78 14.05 1.88
N PRO A 65 8.82 14.54 1.06
CA PRO A 65 9.10 15.54 0.02
C PRO A 65 9.75 16.82 0.55
N LYS A 66 9.38 17.26 1.76
CA LYS A 66 9.98 18.45 2.40
C LYS A 66 11.47 18.30 2.70
N ASN A 67 11.95 17.07 2.79
CA ASN A 67 13.34 16.73 3.08
C ASN A 67 14.08 16.16 1.86
N ASN A 68 13.44 16.18 0.67
CA ASN A 68 13.96 15.61 -0.57
C ASN A 68 14.45 14.16 -0.42
N LYS A 69 13.77 13.35 0.40
CA LYS A 69 14.14 11.95 0.66
C LYS A 69 12.95 11.04 0.71
N TYR A 70 13.17 9.78 0.36
CA TYR A 70 12.24 8.70 0.63
C TYR A 70 13.00 7.46 1.09
N CYS A 71 12.34 6.56 1.81
CA CYS A 71 12.91 5.26 2.15
C CYS A 71 12.00 4.12 1.72
N VAL A 72 12.62 2.98 1.47
CA VAL A 72 11.97 1.70 1.19
C VAL A 72 12.31 0.76 2.34
N VAL A 73 11.29 0.15 2.94
CA VAL A 73 11.41 -0.65 4.17
C VAL A 73 10.88 -2.05 3.92
N ASN A 74 11.70 -3.07 4.14
CA ASN A 74 11.24 -4.45 4.28
C ASN A 74 10.73 -4.67 5.70
N ASN A 75 9.43 -4.89 5.88
CA ASN A 75 8.83 -5.09 7.20
C ASN A 75 8.91 -6.54 7.70
N THR A 76 9.61 -7.42 6.99
CA THR A 76 9.75 -8.85 7.32
C THR A 76 11.18 -9.22 7.66
N ASP A 77 11.33 -10.34 8.34
CA ASP A 77 12.59 -11.02 8.63
C ASP A 77 13.07 -11.96 7.50
N GLU A 78 12.43 -11.88 6.33
CA GLU A 78 12.76 -12.64 5.13
C GLU A 78 13.18 -11.70 3.98
N PRO A 79 14.03 -12.15 3.04
CA PRO A 79 14.32 -11.37 1.83
C PRO A 79 13.04 -11.09 1.03
N GLN A 80 12.91 -9.89 0.49
CA GLN A 80 11.76 -9.47 -0.31
C GLN A 80 12.19 -8.94 -1.68
N GLN A 81 11.38 -9.22 -2.69
CA GLN A 81 11.49 -8.61 -4.01
C GLN A 81 10.28 -7.72 -4.27
N THR A 82 10.49 -6.58 -4.89
CA THR A 82 9.41 -5.66 -5.25
C THR A 82 9.77 -4.71 -6.38
N THR A 83 8.74 -4.17 -7.01
CA THR A 83 8.82 -2.98 -7.87
C THR A 83 8.44 -1.76 -7.03
N ILE A 84 9.34 -0.79 -6.96
CA ILE A 84 9.11 0.49 -6.28
C ILE A 84 8.67 1.54 -7.30
N TYR A 85 7.56 2.21 -7.03
CA TYR A 85 7.10 3.38 -7.78
C TYR A 85 7.39 4.66 -7.00
N ARG A 86 7.93 5.65 -7.72
CA ARG A 86 8.28 6.97 -7.19
C ARG A 86 7.13 7.97 -7.39
N GLY A 87 7.26 9.15 -6.79
CA GLY A 87 6.27 10.22 -6.90
C GLY A 87 6.06 10.78 -8.31
N ASP A 88 7.01 10.56 -9.23
CA ASP A 88 6.94 10.96 -10.64
C ASP A 88 6.33 9.88 -11.55
N GLY A 89 5.91 8.74 -10.98
CA GLY A 89 5.38 7.59 -11.70
C GLY A 89 6.43 6.66 -12.29
N SER A 90 7.73 6.99 -12.20
CA SER A 90 8.81 6.08 -12.59
C SER A 90 8.92 4.91 -11.61
N SER A 91 9.45 3.78 -12.07
CA SER A 91 9.59 2.58 -11.24
C SER A 91 10.89 1.81 -11.49
N PHE A 92 11.28 1.00 -10.52
CA PHE A 92 12.43 0.11 -10.61
C PHE A 92 12.26 -1.13 -9.73
N GLU A 93 12.89 -2.24 -10.12
CA GLU A 93 12.95 -3.46 -9.32
C GLU A 93 13.97 -3.33 -8.20
N LEU A 94 13.65 -3.89 -7.05
CA LEU A 94 14.48 -3.87 -5.85
C LEU A 94 14.36 -5.19 -5.09
N ALA A 95 15.51 -5.75 -4.73
CA ALA A 95 15.62 -6.81 -3.74
C ALA A 95 16.08 -6.20 -2.41
N LEU A 96 15.47 -6.63 -1.32
CA LEU A 96 15.75 -6.17 0.04
C LEU A 96 16.11 -7.36 0.93
N GLU A 97 17.15 -7.18 1.73
CA GLU A 97 17.48 -8.11 2.81
C GLU A 97 16.45 -8.05 3.95
N PRO A 98 16.39 -9.07 4.83
CA PRO A 98 15.58 -9.04 6.04
C PRO A 98 15.73 -7.74 6.83
N ASN A 99 14.60 -7.10 7.17
CA ASN A 99 14.52 -5.85 7.93
C ASN A 99 15.31 -4.65 7.33
N GLN A 100 15.68 -4.71 6.04
CA GLN A 100 16.47 -3.66 5.42
C GLN A 100 15.66 -2.37 5.21
N ILE A 101 16.34 -1.24 5.43
CA ILE A 101 15.85 0.10 5.09
C ILE A 101 16.84 0.76 4.14
N ILE A 102 16.39 1.16 2.96
CA ILE A 102 17.21 1.89 1.97
C ILE A 102 16.67 3.30 1.83
N TRP A 103 17.56 4.29 1.95
CA TRP A 103 17.24 5.70 1.75
C TRP A 103 17.67 6.17 0.37
N TYR A 104 16.81 6.98 -0.25
CA TYR A 104 17.03 7.60 -1.55
C TYR A 104 16.74 9.10 -1.47
N GLU A 105 17.31 9.85 -2.39
CA GLU A 105 16.97 11.26 -2.62
C GLU A 105 15.81 11.37 -3.62
N ILE A 106 14.95 12.36 -3.41
CA ILE A 106 13.92 12.75 -4.36
C ILE A 106 14.57 13.75 -5.31
N ALA A 107 14.82 13.32 -6.55
CA ALA A 107 15.34 14.15 -7.62
C ALA A 107 14.21 14.98 -8.28
#